data_AF-A0A182E6K2-F1
#
_entry.id   AF-A0A182E6K2-F1
#
_cell.length_a   1.000
_cell.length_b   1.000
_cell.length_c   1.000
_cell.angle_alpha   90.00
_cell.angle_beta   90.00
_cell.angle_gamma   90.00
#
_symmetry.space_group_name_H-M   'P 1'
#
loop_
_entity.id
_entity.type
_entity.pdbx_description
1 polymer ?
#
loop_
_entity_poly.entity_id
_entity_poly.type
_entity_poly.pdbx_seq_one_letter_code
_entity_poly.pdbx_strand_id
1 'polypeptide(L)'
;MRGVQSVYRGSDFIKTSTGKEKVNATYEAAYVMCHAIKQFYSATGKKVGFKAAGGIRSTLEALGYQAMVNEILGAEWLKPNLFRIGASSLLDDIIKQLDKI
;
A
#
# COMPACT_ATOMS: atom_id res chain seq x y z
N MET A 1 5.34 -1.41 -13.47
CA MET A 1 5.56 -2.78 -12.92
C MET A 1 6.99 -2.99 -12.35
N ARG A 2 7.71 -1.95 -11.88
CA ARG A 2 9.07 -2.10 -11.33
C ARG A 2 9.12 -2.71 -9.91
N GLY A 3 8.02 -2.65 -9.15
CA GLY A 3 7.96 -3.12 -7.76
C GLY A 3 7.90 -4.65 -7.57
N VAL A 4 7.36 -5.42 -8.54
CA VAL A 4 7.24 -6.89 -8.37
C VAL A 4 8.61 -7.57 -8.39
N GLN A 5 9.54 -7.10 -9.24
CA GLN A 5 10.90 -7.64 -9.27
C GLN A 5 11.73 -7.29 -8.03
N SER A 6 11.40 -6.20 -7.32
CA SER A 6 12.20 -5.75 -6.18
C SER A 6 11.99 -6.63 -4.95
N VAL A 7 10.86 -7.34 -4.85
CA VAL A 7 10.59 -8.34 -3.81
C VAL A 7 11.67 -9.43 -3.82
N TYR A 8 12.01 -9.96 -5.00
CA TYR A 8 13.05 -10.98 -5.16
C TYR A 8 14.48 -10.45 -4.99
N ARG A 9 14.66 -9.13 -4.95
CA ARG A 9 15.95 -8.47 -4.72
C ARG A 9 16.16 -8.06 -3.26
N GLY A 10 15.31 -8.53 -2.34
CA GLY A 10 15.45 -8.30 -0.90
C GLY A 10 14.98 -6.91 -0.44
N SER A 11 14.04 -6.29 -1.16
CA SER A 11 13.46 -5.02 -0.70
C SER A 11 12.53 -5.24 0.49
N ASP A 12 12.67 -4.44 1.55
CA ASP A 12 11.78 -4.47 2.72
C ASP A 12 10.37 -3.95 2.41
N PHE A 13 10.25 -3.08 1.39
CA PHE A 13 8.99 -2.53 0.93
C PHE A 13 8.94 -2.46 -0.59
N ILE A 14 7.74 -2.64 -1.13
CA ILE A 14 7.40 -2.26 -2.51
C ILE A 14 6.37 -1.14 -2.51
N LYS A 15 6.50 -0.20 -3.44
CA LYS A 15 5.61 0.98 -3.53
C LYS A 15 5.02 1.15 -4.93
N THR A 16 3.80 1.67 -5.00
CA THR A 16 3.08 1.86 -6.28
C THR A 16 3.73 2.92 -7.17
N SER A 17 4.05 4.09 -6.63
CA SER A 17 4.62 5.23 -7.37
C SER A 17 5.69 6.00 -6.57
N THR A 18 6.44 6.85 -7.27
CA THR A 18 7.33 7.87 -6.71
C THR A 18 6.57 9.16 -6.32
N GLY A 19 5.33 9.32 -6.78
CA GLY A 19 4.53 10.53 -6.58
C GLY A 19 4.84 11.66 -7.58
N LYS A 20 5.71 11.42 -8.56
CA LYS A 20 6.15 12.42 -9.55
C LYS A 20 5.57 12.21 -10.96
N GLU A 21 4.81 11.13 -11.13
CA GLU A 21 4.26 10.72 -12.42
C GLU A 21 2.82 11.23 -12.61
N LYS A 22 2.33 11.24 -13.86
CA LYS A 22 0.93 11.58 -14.16
C LYS A 22 -0.06 10.57 -13.56
N VAL A 23 0.29 9.29 -13.58
CA VAL A 23 -0.49 8.20 -12.97
C VAL A 23 0.25 7.73 -11.73
N ASN A 24 -0.41 7.72 -10.58
CA ASN A 24 0.18 7.34 -9.29
C ASN A 24 -0.46 6.07 -8.73
N ALA A 25 -0.74 6.00 -7.41
CA ALA A 25 -1.39 4.84 -6.84
C ALA A 25 -2.77 4.63 -7.49
N THR A 26 -3.03 3.40 -7.93
CA THR A 26 -4.36 2.94 -8.29
C THR A 26 -4.65 1.63 -7.58
N TYR A 27 -5.94 1.30 -7.42
CA TYR A 27 -6.34 0.05 -6.80
C TYR A 27 -5.90 -1.17 -7.61
N GLU A 28 -5.93 -1.11 -8.93
CA GLU A 28 -5.49 -2.20 -9.80
C GLU A 28 -3.99 -2.49 -9.61
N ALA A 29 -3.17 -1.45 -9.53
CA ALA A 29 -1.75 -1.60 -9.29
C ALA A 29 -1.48 -2.17 -7.88
N ALA A 30 -2.19 -1.65 -6.86
CA ALA A 30 -2.09 -2.16 -5.51
C ALA A 30 -2.51 -3.63 -5.39
N TYR A 31 -3.58 -4.02 -6.07
CA TYR A 31 -4.09 -5.39 -6.11
C TYR A 31 -3.03 -6.37 -6.63
N VAL A 32 -2.46 -6.08 -7.81
CA VAL A 32 -1.41 -6.90 -8.41
C VAL A 32 -0.18 -6.98 -7.49
N MET A 33 0.21 -5.87 -6.87
CA MET A 33 1.35 -5.84 -5.96
C MET A 33 1.11 -6.63 -4.67
N CYS A 34 -0.08 -6.56 -4.09
CA CYS A 34 -0.44 -7.36 -2.91
C CYS A 34 -0.43 -8.85 -3.23
N HIS A 35 -0.96 -9.26 -4.39
CA HIS A 35 -0.88 -10.66 -4.82
C HIS A 35 0.56 -11.13 -5.04
N ALA A 36 1.42 -10.28 -5.59
CA ALA A 36 2.85 -10.59 -5.73
C ALA A 36 3.54 -10.79 -4.35
N ILE A 37 3.24 -9.92 -3.37
CA ILE A 37 3.73 -10.09 -1.98
C ILE A 37 3.24 -11.42 -1.40
N LYS A 38 1.94 -11.73 -1.57
CA LYS A 38 1.34 -12.97 -1.07
C LYS A 38 2.06 -14.20 -1.62
N GLN A 39 2.24 -14.24 -2.95
CA GLN A 39 2.95 -15.34 -3.62
C GLN A 39 4.40 -15.47 -3.15
N PHE A 40 5.10 -14.34 -3.00
CA PHE A 40 6.47 -14.35 -2.50
C PHE A 40 6.55 -14.87 -1.06
N TYR A 41 5.65 -14.43 -0.18
CA TYR A 41 5.58 -14.93 1.19
C TYR A 41 5.29 -16.43 1.22
N SER A 42 4.32 -16.91 0.44
CA SER A 42 4.02 -18.34 0.34
C SER A 42 5.21 -19.17 -0.14
N ALA A 43 6.05 -18.64 -1.03
CA ALA A 43 7.21 -19.34 -1.56
C ALA A 43 8.45 -19.29 -0.64
N THR A 44 8.59 -18.27 0.20
CA THR A 44 9.86 -17.97 0.90
C THR A 44 9.74 -17.84 2.42
N GLY A 45 8.54 -17.67 2.95
CA GLY A 45 8.30 -17.29 4.36
C GLY A 45 8.75 -15.87 4.71
N LYS A 46 9.30 -15.09 3.77
CA LYS A 46 9.80 -13.73 4.02
C LYS A 46 8.71 -12.70 3.76
N LYS A 47 8.55 -11.78 4.71
CA LYS A 47 7.56 -10.70 4.61
C LYS A 47 8.17 -9.47 3.95
N VAL A 48 7.41 -8.87 3.04
CA VAL A 48 7.73 -7.61 2.37
C VAL A 48 6.55 -6.67 2.55
N GLY A 49 6.84 -5.42 2.92
CA GLY A 49 5.84 -4.40 3.14
C GLY A 49 5.28 -3.81 1.85
N PHE A 50 4.07 -3.29 1.93
CA PHE A 50 3.40 -2.57 0.86
C PHE A 50 3.25 -1.09 1.22
N LYS A 51 3.55 -0.22 0.25
CA LYS A 51 3.31 1.22 0.36
C LYS A 51 2.48 1.74 -0.82
N ALA A 52 1.21 2.05 -0.59
CA ALA A 52 0.41 2.80 -1.54
C ALA A 52 0.89 4.26 -1.53
N ALA A 53 1.39 4.78 -2.65
CA ALA A 53 1.99 6.11 -2.69
C ALA A 53 1.59 6.92 -3.93
N GLY A 54 1.32 8.20 -3.70
CA GLY A 54 1.09 9.21 -4.73
C GLY A 54 -0.39 9.40 -5.04
N GLY A 55 -0.87 10.63 -4.89
CA GLY A 55 -2.22 11.05 -5.29
C GLY A 55 -3.35 10.70 -4.33
N ILE A 56 -3.07 9.97 -3.24
CA ILE A 56 -4.08 9.56 -2.25
C ILE A 56 -4.46 10.76 -1.39
N ARG A 57 -5.71 11.20 -1.46
CA ARG A 57 -6.15 12.48 -0.86
C ARG A 57 -7.35 12.37 0.09
N SER A 58 -8.09 11.27 0.05
CA SER A 58 -9.28 11.10 0.90
C SER A 58 -9.17 9.92 1.84
N THR A 59 -9.83 10.03 2.98
CA THR A 59 -9.94 9.00 4.02
C THR A 59 -10.58 7.74 3.44
N LEU A 60 -11.64 7.88 2.62
CA LEU A 60 -12.30 6.75 1.97
C LEU A 60 -11.34 6.01 1.03
N GLU A 61 -10.55 6.76 0.25
CA GLU A 61 -9.57 6.16 -0.65
C GLU A 61 -8.51 5.37 0.12
N ALA A 62 -8.00 5.95 1.21
CA ALA A 62 -7.03 5.32 2.12
C ALA A 62 -7.58 4.04 2.76
N LEU A 63 -8.84 4.06 3.21
CA LEU A 63 -9.54 2.89 3.74
C LEU A 63 -9.68 1.79 2.68
N GLY A 64 -9.90 2.14 1.41
CA GLY A 64 -9.92 1.17 0.32
C GLY A 64 -8.59 0.40 0.18
N TYR A 65 -7.44 1.09 0.29
CA TYR A 65 -6.14 0.42 0.29
C TYR A 65 -5.94 -0.44 1.54
N GLN A 66 -6.35 0.04 2.71
CA GLN A 66 -6.26 -0.73 3.96
C GLN A 66 -7.10 -2.01 3.91
N ALA A 67 -8.34 -1.92 3.42
CA ALA A 67 -9.24 -3.06 3.24
C ALA A 67 -8.64 -4.09 2.28
N MET A 68 -8.12 -3.64 1.13
CA MET A 68 -7.47 -4.51 0.16
C MET A 68 -6.25 -5.25 0.74
N VAL A 69 -5.39 -4.55 1.48
CA VAL A 69 -4.24 -5.16 2.14
C VAL A 69 -4.70 -6.21 3.15
N ASN A 70 -5.68 -5.88 3.97
CA ASN A 70 -6.21 -6.80 4.97
C ASN A 70 -6.80 -8.07 4.32
N GLU A 71 -7.56 -7.92 3.25
CA GLU A 71 -8.21 -9.03 2.56
C GLU A 71 -7.18 -9.96 1.89
N ILE A 72 -6.18 -9.40 1.22
CA ILE A 72 -5.23 -10.18 0.42
C ILE A 72 -4.12 -10.76 1.30
N LEU A 73 -3.56 -9.96 2.21
CA LEU A 73 -2.36 -10.25 2.98
C LEU A 73 -2.63 -10.56 4.47
N GLY A 74 -3.81 -10.22 4.98
CA GLY A 74 -4.21 -10.43 6.36
C GLY A 74 -3.86 -9.26 7.29
N ALA A 75 -4.48 -9.26 8.47
CA ALA A 75 -4.37 -8.19 9.47
C ALA A 75 -2.93 -7.93 9.95
N GLU A 76 -2.06 -8.95 9.90
CA GLU A 76 -0.67 -8.78 10.29
C GLU A 76 0.07 -7.76 9.40
N TRP A 77 -0.30 -7.66 8.12
CA TRP A 77 0.31 -6.68 7.21
C TRP A 77 -0.09 -5.24 7.49
N LEU A 78 -1.13 -4.99 8.31
CA LEU A 78 -1.56 -3.65 8.68
C LEU A 78 -0.62 -2.97 9.69
N LYS A 79 0.44 -3.65 10.14
CA LYS A 79 1.44 -3.07 11.03
C LYS A 79 2.32 -2.04 10.30
N PRO A 80 2.82 -0.98 10.99
CA PRO A 80 3.60 0.10 10.35
C PRO A 80 4.88 -0.35 9.63
N ASN A 81 5.43 -1.51 9.98
CA ASN A 81 6.59 -2.12 9.33
C ASN A 81 6.24 -2.94 8.08
N LEU A 82 4.96 -3.11 7.76
CA LEU A 82 4.47 -3.87 6.61
C LEU A 82 3.46 -3.12 5.75
N PHE A 83 2.81 -2.07 6.26
CA PHE A 83 1.90 -1.25 5.48
C PHE A 83 2.08 0.23 5.77
N ARG A 84 2.12 1.03 4.71
CA ARG A 84 2.16 2.50 4.77
C ARG A 84 1.33 3.13 3.65
N ILE A 85 0.79 4.30 3.93
CA ILE A 85 0.22 5.19 2.93
C ILE A 85 1.17 6.38 2.76
N GLY A 86 1.66 6.60 1.54
CA GLY A 86 2.49 7.73 1.16
C GLY A 86 1.62 8.85 0.59
N ALA A 87 1.23 9.79 1.45
CA ALA A 87 0.42 10.94 1.09
C ALA A 87 0.91 12.20 1.82
N SER A 88 0.63 13.37 1.25
CA SER A 88 0.98 14.67 1.84
C SER A 88 -0.23 15.41 2.41
N SER A 89 -1.37 15.41 1.71
CA SER A 89 -2.58 16.12 2.13
C SER A 89 -3.65 15.24 2.77
N LEU A 90 -3.40 13.93 2.91
CA LEU A 90 -4.38 12.99 3.46
C LEU A 90 -4.66 13.24 4.95
N LEU A 91 -3.65 13.71 5.70
CA LEU A 91 -3.79 13.96 7.14
C LEU A 91 -4.91 14.96 7.43
N ASP A 92 -4.98 16.05 6.67
CA ASP A 92 -5.99 17.09 6.85
C ASP A 92 -7.41 16.55 6.61
N ASP A 93 -7.59 15.69 5.60
CA ASP A 93 -8.89 15.06 5.35
C ASP A 93 -9.27 14.09 6.48
N ILE A 94 -8.31 13.31 7.00
CA ILE A 94 -8.56 12.39 8.13
C ILE A 94 -9.03 13.17 9.36
N ILE A 95 -8.32 14.25 9.73
CA ILE A 95 -8.71 15.11 10.86
C ILE A 95 -10.13 15.63 10.65
N LYS A 96 -10.42 16.16 9.46
CA LYS A 96 -11.76 16.65 9.11
C LYS A 96 -12.86 15.58 9.18
N GLN A 97 -12.57 14.31 8.87
CA GLN A 97 -13.56 13.24 9.01
C GLN A 97 -13.75 12.84 10.48
N LEU A 98 -12.69 12.86 11.30
CA LEU A 98 -12.77 12.57 12.73
C LEU A 98 -13.58 13.63 13.48
N ASP A 99 -13.45 14.90 13.11
CA ASP A 99 -14.22 16.00 13.73
C ASP A 99 -15.74 15.92 13.50
N LYS A 100 -16.20 15.02 12.61
CA LYS A 100 -17.63 14.81 12.31
C LYS A 100 -18.26 13.66 13.12
N ILE A 101 -17.46 12.93 13.89
CA ILE A 101 -17.89 11.80 14.72
C ILE A 101 -18.07 12.31 16.15
#